data_AF-U1FEA7-F1
#
_entry.id   AF-U1FEA7-F1
#
_cell.length_a   1.000
_cell.length_b   1.000
_cell.length_c   1.000
_cell.angle_alpha   90.00
_cell.angle_beta   90.00
_cell.angle_gamma   90.00
#
_symmetry.space_group_name_H-M   'P 1'
#
loop_
_entity.id
_entity.type
_entity.pdbx_description
1 polymer ?
#
loop_
_entity_poly.entity_id
_entity_poly.type
_entity_poly.pdbx_seq_one_letter_code
_entity_poly.pdbx_strand_id
1 'polypeptide(L)'
;MNGNFHSSYDQGFARVAACTSTVHVADPAANVTEIMDTVTKLSAESVAIAVFPELCLTGYQIDDLFLQDAVLDSALEAIEALRQASTDVFPVIVVGAPLRRGNRLYNCAVVVHRGRVLGVVPKSYLPNYREFYEKRHFAAGAGTTGTINLTHRQKCHPTPGAISANAPSVNTPLGALPVSTSADAPSTSNSATGISPAGTSST
;
A
#
# COMPACT_ATOMS: atom_id res chain seq x y z
N MET A 1 14.99 19.18 -25.24
CA MET A 1 14.01 18.67 -24.28
C MET A 1 12.86 18.13 -25.09
N ASN A 2 12.78 16.80 -25.25
CA ASN A 2 11.68 16.16 -25.98
C ASN A 2 10.67 15.67 -24.95
N GLY A 3 9.65 16.49 -24.68
CA GLY A 3 8.50 16.15 -23.86
C GLY A 3 7.26 16.79 -24.48
N ASN A 4 6.10 16.17 -24.29
CA ASN A 4 4.82 16.74 -24.67
C ASN A 4 4.56 18.00 -23.82
N PHE A 5 4.40 19.15 -24.48
CA PHE A 5 4.14 20.44 -23.82
C PHE A 5 2.93 20.42 -22.89
N HIS A 6 1.91 19.62 -23.22
CA HIS A 6 0.68 19.49 -22.41
C HIS A 6 0.75 18.40 -21.34
N SER A 7 1.80 17.58 -21.32
CA SER A 7 1.99 16.55 -20.30
C SER A 7 2.50 17.19 -19.02
N SER A 8 1.69 17.17 -17.95
CA SER A 8 2.13 17.67 -16.63
C SER A 8 3.38 16.95 -16.12
N TYR A 9 3.53 15.66 -16.42
CA TYR A 9 4.70 14.88 -16.02
C TYR A 9 5.97 15.31 -16.75
N ASP A 10 5.89 15.63 -18.05
CA ASP A 10 7.04 16.12 -18.82
C ASP A 10 7.48 17.52 -18.40
N GLN A 11 6.56 18.28 -17.77
CA GLN A 11 6.85 19.56 -17.13
C GLN A 11 7.36 19.42 -15.68
N GLY A 12 7.58 18.19 -15.19
CA GLY A 12 8.14 17.92 -13.86
C GLY A 12 7.12 17.92 -12.70
N PHE A 13 5.82 17.87 -12.99
CA PHE A 13 4.79 17.72 -11.95
C PHE A 13 4.51 16.25 -11.64
N ALA A 14 3.96 16.00 -10.46
CA ALA A 14 3.40 14.71 -10.07
C ALA A 14 1.97 14.89 -9.56
N ARG A 15 1.06 14.00 -9.97
CA ARG A 15 -0.31 13.98 -9.44
C ARG A 15 -0.36 13.06 -8.23
N VAL A 16 -0.88 13.55 -7.11
CA VAL A 16 -1.00 12.80 -5.85
C VAL A 16 -2.44 12.85 -5.36
N ALA A 17 -2.88 11.76 -4.70
CA ALA A 17 -4.22 11.63 -4.16
C ALA A 17 -4.17 11.26 -2.66
N ALA A 18 -5.01 11.94 -1.88
CA ALA A 18 -5.37 11.52 -0.53
C ALA A 18 -6.75 10.87 -0.61
N CYS A 19 -6.85 9.62 -0.17
CA CYS A 19 -8.01 8.79 -0.35
C CYS A 19 -8.73 8.58 0.98
N THR A 20 -10.05 8.44 0.89
CA THR A 20 -10.87 7.87 1.96
C THR A 20 -11.72 6.77 1.35
N SER A 21 -11.84 5.65 2.04
CA SER A 21 -12.59 4.48 1.60
C SER A 21 -13.49 4.03 2.74
N THR A 22 -14.57 3.33 2.40
CA THR A 22 -15.34 2.61 3.42
C THR A 22 -14.43 1.58 4.06
N VAL A 23 -14.39 1.55 5.39
CA VAL A 23 -13.57 0.60 6.13
C VAL A 23 -14.47 -0.44 6.79
N HIS A 24 -14.26 -1.69 6.42
CA HIS A 24 -14.86 -2.86 7.02
C HIS A 24 -14.02 -3.28 8.23
N VAL A 25 -14.61 -3.12 9.41
CA VAL A 25 -13.97 -3.34 10.71
C VAL A 25 -13.48 -4.79 10.82
N ALA A 26 -12.17 -4.96 11.01
CA ALA A 26 -11.51 -6.25 11.13
C ALA A 26 -11.73 -7.22 9.93
N ASP A 27 -12.04 -6.68 8.74
CA ASP A 27 -12.12 -7.44 7.49
C ASP A 27 -11.11 -6.89 6.45
N PRO A 28 -9.84 -7.31 6.53
CA PRO A 28 -8.82 -6.83 5.61
C PRO A 28 -9.01 -7.20 4.15
N ALA A 29 -9.71 -8.31 3.86
CA ALA A 29 -9.97 -8.71 2.48
C ALA A 29 -10.97 -7.75 1.81
N ALA A 30 -12.05 -7.39 2.50
CA ALA A 30 -13.00 -6.40 2.01
C ALA A 30 -12.32 -5.02 1.85
N ASN A 31 -11.48 -4.63 2.81
CA ASN A 31 -10.75 -3.35 2.73
C ASN A 31 -9.78 -3.28 1.53
N VAL A 32 -9.10 -4.37 1.19
CA VAL A 32 -8.25 -4.42 -0.02
C VAL A 32 -9.08 -4.22 -1.28
N THR A 33 -10.29 -4.79 -1.33
CA THR A 33 -11.20 -4.63 -2.47
C THR A 33 -11.57 -3.16 -2.66
N GLU A 34 -12.03 -2.49 -1.60
CA GLU A 34 -12.37 -1.04 -1.60
C GLU A 34 -11.17 -0.15 -2.00
N ILE A 35 -9.97 -0.49 -1.50
CA ILE A 35 -8.73 0.21 -1.84
C ILE A 35 -8.40 0.02 -3.33
N MET A 36 -8.47 -1.21 -3.85
CA MET A 36 -8.09 -1.50 -5.24
C MET A 36 -9.07 -0.92 -6.25
N ASP A 37 -10.37 -0.86 -5.93
CA ASP A 37 -11.36 -0.15 -6.74
C ASP A 37 -11.02 1.33 -6.88
N THR A 38 -10.54 1.94 -5.78
CA THR A 38 -10.08 3.33 -5.77
C THR A 38 -8.79 3.49 -6.59
N VAL A 39 -7.80 2.64 -6.34
CA VAL A 39 -6.50 2.67 -7.04
C VAL A 39 -6.66 2.49 -8.55
N THR A 40 -7.57 1.63 -8.99
CA THR A 40 -7.82 1.39 -10.42
C THR A 40 -8.30 2.66 -11.13
N LYS A 41 -9.20 3.42 -10.51
CA LYS A 41 -9.67 4.73 -11.03
C LYS A 41 -8.52 5.74 -11.08
N LEU A 42 -7.74 5.84 -10.01
CA LEU A 42 -6.60 6.74 -9.92
C LEU A 42 -5.50 6.39 -10.94
N SER A 43 -5.32 5.11 -11.24
CA SER A 43 -4.40 4.64 -12.28
C SER A 43 -4.82 5.13 -13.67
N ALA A 44 -6.11 5.07 -13.99
CA ALA A 44 -6.65 5.61 -15.25
C ALA A 44 -6.44 7.14 -15.36
N GLU A 45 -6.42 7.83 -14.23
CA GLU A 45 -6.12 9.26 -14.12
C GLU A 45 -4.62 9.58 -14.04
N SER A 46 -3.72 8.60 -14.20
CA SER A 46 -2.27 8.79 -14.11
C SER A 46 -1.83 9.44 -12.79
N VAL A 47 -2.43 9.04 -11.66
CA VAL A 47 -2.00 9.47 -10.33
C VAL A 47 -0.73 8.73 -9.93
N ALA A 48 0.33 9.45 -9.56
CA ALA A 48 1.61 8.86 -9.19
C ALA A 48 1.61 8.26 -7.77
N ILE A 49 0.87 8.85 -6.83
CA ILE A 49 0.84 8.39 -5.42
C ILE A 49 -0.59 8.45 -4.89
N ALA A 50 -1.07 7.35 -4.31
CA ALA A 50 -2.34 7.26 -3.60
C ALA A 50 -2.09 6.92 -2.13
N VAL A 51 -2.53 7.80 -1.22
CA VAL A 51 -2.35 7.64 0.23
C VAL A 51 -3.69 7.37 0.89
N PHE A 52 -3.77 6.28 1.66
CA PHE A 52 -4.96 5.84 2.36
C PHE A 52 -4.89 6.10 3.87
N PRO A 53 -6.04 6.06 4.57
CA PRO A 53 -6.10 6.36 6.00
C PRO A 53 -5.27 5.42 6.88
N GLU A 54 -5.08 5.86 8.11
CA GLU A 54 -4.42 5.09 9.16
C GLU A 54 -5.12 3.74 9.42
N LEU A 55 -4.31 2.67 9.49
CA LEU A 55 -4.76 1.29 9.71
C LEU A 55 -5.92 0.85 8.80
N CYS A 56 -6.02 1.40 7.58
CA CYS A 56 -7.13 1.16 6.68
C CYS A 56 -7.32 -0.31 6.27
N LEU A 57 -6.27 -1.16 6.36
CA LEU A 57 -6.44 -2.59 6.12
C LEU A 57 -7.24 -3.29 7.22
N THR A 58 -7.17 -2.86 8.47
CA THR A 58 -7.89 -3.52 9.57
C THR A 58 -9.05 -2.69 10.12
N GLY A 59 -9.03 -1.39 9.85
CA GLY A 59 -9.72 -0.40 10.65
C GLY A 59 -8.89 0.02 11.86
N TYR A 60 -8.97 1.32 12.16
CA TYR A 60 -8.29 1.94 13.28
C TYR A 60 -8.98 1.63 14.62
N GLN A 61 -10.31 1.66 14.64
CA GLN A 61 -11.12 1.53 15.85
C GLN A 61 -11.50 0.07 16.16
N ILE A 62 -10.50 -0.79 16.30
CA ILE A 62 -10.72 -2.21 16.64
C ILE A 62 -10.17 -2.60 18.02
N ASP A 63 -9.57 -1.65 18.74
CA ASP A 63 -9.08 -1.80 20.12
C ASP A 63 -8.33 -3.12 20.35
N ASP A 64 -8.75 -3.91 21.34
CA ASP A 64 -8.08 -5.15 21.74
C ASP A 64 -8.15 -6.26 20.67
N LEU A 65 -8.89 -6.08 19.57
CA LEU A 65 -8.78 -6.95 18.40
C LEU A 65 -7.38 -6.90 17.77
N PHE A 66 -6.61 -5.82 17.97
CA PHE A 66 -5.19 -5.79 17.61
C PHE A 66 -4.34 -6.84 18.35
N LEU A 67 -4.86 -7.43 19.43
CA LEU A 67 -4.17 -8.49 20.18
C LEU A 67 -4.51 -9.89 19.67
N GLN A 68 -5.42 -10.02 18.69
CA GLN A 68 -5.84 -11.30 18.14
C GLN A 68 -4.98 -11.71 16.94
N ASP A 69 -4.41 -12.90 17.00
CA ASP A 69 -3.59 -13.45 15.90
C ASP A 69 -4.36 -13.52 14.58
N ALA A 70 -5.67 -13.83 14.62
CA ALA A 70 -6.50 -13.92 13.43
C ALA A 70 -6.57 -12.59 12.65
N VAL A 71 -6.63 -11.45 13.35
CA VAL A 71 -6.68 -10.12 12.73
C VAL A 71 -5.33 -9.74 12.13
N LEU A 72 -4.25 -10.12 12.80
CA LEU A 72 -2.90 -9.80 12.34
C LEU A 72 -2.46 -10.69 11.18
N ASP A 73 -2.89 -11.95 11.18
CA ASP A 73 -2.71 -12.87 10.06
C ASP A 73 -3.47 -12.38 8.83
N SER A 74 -4.75 -11.99 8.98
CA SER A 74 -5.55 -11.46 7.87
C SER A 74 -5.00 -10.13 7.33
N ALA A 75 -4.39 -9.29 8.18
CA ALA A 75 -3.69 -8.09 7.74
C ALA A 75 -2.47 -8.40 6.85
N LEU A 76 -1.71 -9.46 7.16
CA LEU A 76 -0.59 -9.90 6.31
C LEU A 76 -1.08 -10.47 4.97
N GLU A 77 -2.14 -11.27 4.99
CA GLU A 77 -2.78 -11.80 3.77
C GLU A 77 -3.29 -10.66 2.88
N ALA A 78 -3.90 -9.63 3.48
CA ALA A 78 -4.34 -8.44 2.77
C ALA A 78 -3.19 -7.64 2.14
N ILE A 79 -2.06 -7.49 2.83
CA ILE A 79 -0.87 -6.85 2.24
C ILE A 79 -0.37 -7.64 1.04
N GLU A 80 -0.35 -8.97 1.11
CA GLU A 80 0.08 -9.81 0.01
C GLU A 80 -0.90 -9.74 -1.18
N ALA A 81 -2.21 -9.75 -0.92
CA ALA A 81 -3.23 -9.56 -1.95
C ALA A 81 -3.09 -8.19 -2.64
N LEU A 82 -2.92 -7.12 -1.84
CA LEU A 82 -2.68 -5.77 -2.35
C LEU A 82 -1.39 -5.71 -3.18
N ARG A 83 -0.31 -6.34 -2.71
CA ARG A 83 0.96 -6.43 -3.44
C ARG A 83 0.74 -7.06 -4.80
N GLN A 84 0.10 -8.22 -4.88
CA GLN A 84 -0.16 -8.90 -6.15
C GLN A 84 -1.01 -8.05 -7.09
N ALA A 85 -2.10 -7.47 -6.58
CA ALA A 85 -3.01 -6.62 -7.35
C ALA A 85 -2.36 -5.30 -7.83
N SER A 86 -1.31 -4.83 -7.15
CA SER A 86 -0.58 -3.61 -7.52
C SER A 86 0.32 -3.73 -8.76
N THR A 87 0.42 -4.91 -9.38
CA THR A 87 1.37 -5.18 -10.48
C THR A 87 1.12 -4.26 -11.69
N ASP A 88 -0.14 -4.11 -12.09
CA ASP A 88 -0.51 -3.45 -13.34
C ASP A 88 -0.97 -1.99 -13.18
N VAL A 89 -1.13 -1.52 -11.94
CA VAL A 89 -1.57 -0.15 -11.65
C VAL A 89 -0.39 0.83 -11.59
N PHE A 90 -0.64 2.06 -12.03
CA PHE A 90 0.36 3.12 -12.08
C PHE A 90 0.77 3.70 -10.70
N PRO A 91 -0.13 3.95 -9.73
CA PRO A 91 0.24 4.64 -8.51
C PRO A 91 1.19 3.84 -7.60
N VAL A 92 2.03 4.55 -6.85
CA VAL A 92 2.54 4.08 -5.55
C VAL A 92 1.39 4.13 -4.54
N ILE A 93 1.15 3.02 -3.86
CA ILE A 93 0.04 2.85 -2.92
C ILE A 93 0.61 2.89 -1.49
N VAL A 94 0.06 3.76 -0.64
CA VAL A 94 0.43 3.84 0.78
C VAL A 94 -0.79 3.49 1.62
N VAL A 95 -0.73 2.37 2.34
CA VAL A 95 -1.83 1.87 3.20
C VAL A 95 -1.39 1.69 4.64
N GLY A 96 -2.32 1.83 5.58
CA GLY A 96 -2.07 1.57 7.00
C GLY A 96 -2.32 0.12 7.38
N ALA A 97 -1.42 -0.49 8.15
CA ALA A 97 -1.55 -1.85 8.67
C ALA A 97 -0.84 -2.05 10.03
N PRO A 98 -1.38 -2.90 10.92
CA PRO A 98 -0.68 -3.32 12.13
C PRO A 98 0.32 -4.44 11.81
N LEU A 99 1.60 -4.25 12.14
CA LEU A 99 2.67 -5.19 11.81
C LEU A 99 3.51 -5.60 13.02
N ARG A 100 3.79 -6.90 13.11
CA ARG A 100 4.63 -7.47 14.17
C ARG A 100 6.11 -7.44 13.81
N ARG A 101 6.94 -7.06 14.78
CA ARG A 101 8.40 -7.23 14.74
C ARG A 101 8.89 -7.69 16.10
N GLY A 102 9.31 -8.94 16.18
CA GLY A 102 9.67 -9.56 17.45
C GLY A 102 8.45 -9.67 18.35
N ASN A 103 8.54 -9.18 19.58
CA ASN A 103 7.45 -9.21 20.57
C ASN A 103 6.60 -7.92 20.58
N ARG A 104 6.74 -7.06 19.57
CA ARG A 104 6.04 -5.77 19.50
C ARG A 104 5.19 -5.68 18.25
N LEU A 105 4.06 -5.00 18.39
CA LEU A 105 3.19 -4.60 17.30
C LEU A 105 3.41 -3.12 17.00
N TYR A 106 3.41 -2.76 15.71
CA TYR A 106 3.61 -1.40 15.25
C TYR A 106 2.46 -0.99 14.33
N ASN A 107 1.98 0.24 14.53
CA ASN A 107 1.11 0.90 13.57
C ASN A 107 1.97 1.41 12.41
N CYS A 108 1.76 0.88 11.20
CA CYS A 108 2.66 1.11 10.09
C CYS A 108 1.95 1.65 8.85
N ALA A 109 2.63 2.51 8.11
CA ALA A 109 2.36 2.73 6.69
C ALA A 109 3.18 1.72 5.86
N VAL A 110 2.51 0.99 4.97
CA VAL A 110 3.11 0.05 4.03
C VAL A 110 3.07 0.68 2.64
N VAL A 111 4.23 0.77 2.00
CA VAL A 111 4.37 1.37 0.67
C VAL A 111 4.52 0.27 -0.36
N VAL A 112 3.58 0.22 -1.30
CA VAL A 112 3.46 -0.85 -2.30
C VAL A 112 3.46 -0.23 -3.69
N HIS A 113 4.20 -0.83 -4.62
CA HIS A 113 4.22 -0.40 -6.01
C HIS A 113 4.63 -1.55 -6.94
N ARG A 114 3.91 -1.74 -8.04
CA ARG A 114 4.28 -2.67 -9.13
C ARG A 114 4.66 -4.07 -8.63
N GLY A 115 3.80 -4.67 -7.80
CA GLY A 115 4.03 -6.01 -7.30
C GLY A 115 5.07 -6.07 -6.17
N ARG A 116 5.51 -4.96 -5.60
CA ARG A 116 6.57 -4.93 -4.58
C ARG A 116 6.17 -4.10 -3.38
N VAL A 117 6.51 -4.58 -2.19
CA VAL A 117 6.53 -3.73 -0.99
C VAL A 117 7.87 -3.00 -0.97
N LEU A 118 7.84 -1.68 -1.10
CA LEU A 118 9.03 -0.84 -1.17
C LEU A 118 9.60 -0.53 0.21
N GLY A 119 8.73 -0.41 1.22
CA GLY A 119 9.10 0.02 2.56
C GLY A 119 7.96 -0.10 3.56
N VAL A 120 8.32 -0.17 4.84
CA VAL A 120 7.38 -0.08 5.96
C VAL A 120 7.83 1.04 6.90
N VAL A 121 6.90 1.90 7.30
CA VAL A 121 7.16 3.09 8.12
C VAL A 121 6.30 3.01 9.40
N PRO A 122 6.89 2.68 10.57
CA PRO A 122 6.16 2.62 11.82
C PRO A 122 5.91 4.03 12.38
N LYS A 123 4.73 4.24 12.98
CA LYS A 123 4.30 5.50 13.59
C LYS A 123 5.23 5.89 14.74
N SER A 124 5.88 7.05 14.62
CA SER A 124 6.90 7.50 15.58
C SER A 124 6.34 7.84 16.95
N TYR A 125 5.17 8.48 17.00
CA TYR A 125 4.55 8.99 18.22
C TYR A 125 3.15 8.45 18.36
N LEU A 126 2.92 7.74 19.48
CA LEU A 126 1.64 7.12 19.80
C LEU A 126 0.90 7.99 20.83
N PRO A 127 -0.24 8.61 20.47
CA PRO A 127 -1.07 9.32 21.43
C PRO A 127 -1.64 8.33 22.46
N ASN A 128 -1.73 8.79 23.71
CA ASN A 128 -2.25 8.00 24.82
C ASN A 128 -2.98 8.89 25.85
N TYR A 129 -3.80 9.79 25.33
CA TYR A 129 -4.56 10.78 26.09
C TYR A 129 -5.96 10.91 25.49
N ARG A 130 -6.93 11.33 26.31
CA ARG A 130 -8.34 11.48 25.92
C ARG A 130 -8.89 10.18 25.30
N GLU A 131 -9.32 10.23 24.04
CA GLU A 131 -9.88 9.09 23.30
C GLU A 131 -8.82 8.09 22.80
N PHE A 132 -7.53 8.42 22.89
CA PHE A 132 -6.46 7.61 22.32
C PHE A 132 -5.82 6.67 23.35
N TYR A 133 -5.73 5.38 23.00
CA TYR A 133 -5.11 4.32 23.82
C TYR A 133 -3.99 3.57 23.07
N GLU A 134 -3.35 4.18 22.07
CA GLU A 134 -2.48 3.45 21.13
C GLU A 134 -1.28 2.77 21.79
N LYS A 135 -0.76 3.28 22.92
CA LYS A 135 0.36 2.64 23.63
C LYS A 135 -0.03 1.32 24.31
N ARG A 136 -1.33 1.03 24.44
CA ARG A 136 -1.82 -0.27 24.90
C ARG A 136 -1.53 -1.37 23.88
N HIS A 137 -1.63 -1.05 22.59
CA HIS A 137 -1.56 -2.02 21.49
C HIS A 137 -0.23 -1.94 20.74
N PHE A 138 0.32 -0.74 20.55
CA PHE A 138 1.45 -0.49 19.65
C PHE A 138 2.71 0.01 20.37
N ALA A 139 3.86 -0.28 19.77
CA ALA A 139 5.15 0.28 20.12
C ALA A 139 5.49 1.49 19.23
N ALA A 140 6.19 2.47 19.81
CA ALA A 140 6.65 3.65 19.08
C ALA A 140 7.72 3.30 18.04
N GLY A 141 7.58 3.86 16.84
CA GLY A 141 8.49 3.65 15.71
C GLY A 141 9.75 4.52 15.73
N ALA A 142 9.81 5.56 16.57
CA ALA A 142 10.94 6.50 16.60
C ALA A 142 12.28 5.77 16.83
N GLY A 143 13.25 6.02 15.96
CA GLY A 143 14.58 5.38 16.01
C GLY A 143 14.60 3.90 15.59
N THR A 144 13.50 3.36 15.08
CA THR A 144 13.45 1.95 14.63
C THR A 144 14.04 1.82 13.23
N THR A 145 15.04 0.95 13.08
CA THR A 145 15.65 0.56 11.80
C THR A 145 15.66 -0.96 11.64
N GLY A 146 15.96 -1.45 10.43
CA GLY A 146 16.05 -2.88 10.11
C GLY A 146 14.94 -3.35 9.19
N THR A 147 14.44 -4.58 9.36
CA THR A 147 13.43 -5.19 8.50
C THR A 147 12.21 -5.70 9.29
N ILE A 148 11.07 -5.78 8.60
CA ILE A 148 9.87 -6.49 9.05
C ILE A 148 9.61 -7.65 8.07
N ASN A 149 9.26 -8.81 8.63
CA ASN A 149 8.89 -9.99 7.87
C ASN A 149 7.37 -9.97 7.61
N LEU A 150 6.99 -9.98 6.33
CA LEU A 150 5.60 -9.96 5.87
C LEU A 150 5.06 -11.32 5.43
N THR A 151 5.87 -12.38 5.51
CA THR A 151 5.61 -13.61 4.77
C THR A 151 4.86 -14.69 5.53
N HIS A 152 4.83 -14.72 6.88
CA HIS A 152 4.10 -15.75 7.63
C HIS A 152 3.82 -15.37 9.10
N ARG A 153 2.93 -16.15 9.75
CA ARG A 153 2.67 -16.17 11.20
C ARG A 153 3.97 -16.04 12.01
N GLN A 154 4.20 -14.88 12.61
CA GLN A 154 5.16 -14.77 13.71
C GLN A 154 4.51 -15.42 14.95
N LYS A 155 4.79 -16.71 15.19
CA LYS A 155 4.32 -17.39 16.40
C LYS A 155 4.96 -16.71 17.62
N CYS A 156 4.13 -16.16 18.49
CA CYS A 156 4.56 -15.59 19.78
C CYS A 156 5.09 -16.63 20.78
N HIS A 157 4.98 -17.94 20.47
CA HIS A 157 5.52 -19.03 21.27
C HIS A 157 6.37 -19.99 20.42
N PRO A 158 7.65 -20.24 20.77
CA PRO A 158 8.41 -21.31 20.13
C PRO A 158 7.86 -22.67 20.60
N THR A 159 7.15 -23.37 19.71
CA THR A 159 6.84 -24.79 19.92
C THR A 159 8.15 -25.59 19.78
N PRO A 160 8.58 -26.37 20.78
CA PRO A 160 9.76 -27.22 20.63
C PRO A 160 9.53 -28.19 19.46
N GLY A 161 10.35 -28.08 18.39
CA GLY A 161 10.38 -29.06 17.30
C GLY A 161 9.83 -28.64 15.93
N ALA A 162 9.39 -27.40 15.72
CA ALA A 162 8.95 -26.95 14.39
C ALA A 162 10.12 -26.48 13.51
N ILE A 163 10.54 -27.29 12.55
CA ILE A 163 11.45 -26.92 11.46
C ILE A 163 10.77 -25.88 10.55
N SER A 164 11.38 -24.69 10.44
CA SER A 164 10.94 -23.62 9.54
C SER A 164 11.19 -24.03 8.09
N ALA A 165 10.11 -24.18 7.32
CA ALA A 165 10.20 -24.31 5.86
C ALA A 165 10.63 -22.96 5.27
N ASN A 166 11.70 -22.98 4.46
CA ASN A 166 12.19 -21.81 3.72
C ASN A 166 11.21 -21.46 2.60
N ALA A 167 10.23 -20.60 2.90
CA ALA A 167 9.51 -19.83 1.89
C ALA A 167 10.31 -18.55 1.57
N PRO A 168 10.22 -18.00 0.34
CA PRO A 168 10.92 -16.77 -0.01
C PRO A 168 10.46 -15.63 0.90
N SER A 169 11.35 -15.13 1.77
CA SER A 169 11.02 -14.08 2.73
C SER A 169 11.10 -12.69 2.08
N VAL A 170 10.00 -11.93 2.14
CA VAL A 170 9.99 -10.50 1.79
C VAL A 170 10.41 -9.73 3.04
N ASN A 171 11.72 -9.55 3.20
CA ASN A 171 12.28 -8.67 4.21
C ASN A 171 12.21 -7.23 3.69
N THR A 172 11.32 -6.43 4.27
CA THR A 172 11.13 -5.04 3.82
C THR A 172 11.86 -4.07 4.73
N PRO A 173 12.65 -3.10 4.21
CA PRO A 173 13.37 -2.15 5.03
C PRO A 173 12.44 -1.20 5.78
N LEU A 174 12.86 -0.83 6.98
CA LEU A 174 12.27 0.19 7.82
C LEU A 174 12.93 1.55 7.54
N GLY A 175 12.11 2.57 7.32
CA GLY A 175 12.53 3.96 7.51
C GLY A 175 13.21 4.69 6.34
N ALA A 176 13.21 4.16 5.11
CA ALA A 176 13.49 4.95 3.90
C ALA A 176 12.97 4.23 2.65
N LEU A 177 12.29 4.95 1.76
CA LEU A 177 11.99 4.46 0.42
C LEU A 177 13.25 4.58 -0.45
N PRO A 178 13.66 3.54 -1.19
CA PRO A 178 14.68 3.72 -2.21
C PRO A 178 14.12 4.66 -3.28
N VAL A 179 14.73 5.83 -3.45
CA VAL A 179 14.46 6.72 -4.59
C VAL A 179 15.10 6.08 -5.82
N SER A 180 14.33 5.31 -6.60
CA SER A 180 14.78 4.87 -7.92
C SER A 180 14.59 6.02 -8.90
N THR A 181 15.68 6.64 -9.33
CA THR A 181 15.71 7.53 -10.49
C THR A 181 15.63 6.67 -11.76
N SER A 182 14.43 6.44 -12.28
CA SER A 182 14.24 6.00 -13.66
C SER A 182 12.98 6.63 -14.21
N ALA A 183 13.18 7.69 -14.98
CA ALA A 183 12.16 8.25 -15.86
C ALA A 183 12.03 7.31 -17.07
N ASP A 184 11.19 6.28 -16.96
CA ASP A 184 10.73 5.52 -18.12
C ASP A 184 9.29 5.92 -18.42
N ALA A 185 9.15 6.90 -19.31
CA ALA A 185 7.89 7.22 -19.95
C ALA A 185 7.52 6.09 -20.95
N PRO A 186 6.29 5.59 -20.95
CA PRO A 186 5.89 4.60 -21.95
C PRO A 186 5.75 5.27 -23.33
N SER A 187 6.46 4.73 -24.33
CA SER A 187 6.27 5.07 -25.74
C SER A 187 4.90 4.56 -26.21
N THR A 188 3.97 5.47 -26.52
CA THR A 188 2.72 5.13 -27.18
C THR A 188 2.91 5.17 -28.70
N SER A 189 2.86 4.00 -29.33
CA SER A 189 2.71 3.87 -30.78
C SER A 189 1.27 4.21 -31.17
N ASN A 190 1.02 5.44 -31.60
CA ASN A 190 -0.25 5.80 -32.24
C ASN A 190 -0.23 5.34 -33.71
N SER A 191 -0.97 4.27 -34.02
CA SER A 191 -1.42 4.02 -35.39
C SER A 191 -2.59 4.95 -35.68
N ALA A 192 -2.29 6.07 -36.33
CA ALA A 192 -3.28 6.94 -36.94
C ALA A 192 -3.93 6.22 -38.13
N THR A 193 -5.24 6.03 -38.11
CA THR A 193 -6.03 5.81 -39.34
C THR A 193 -6.88 7.05 -39.60
N GLY A 194 -6.69 7.58 -40.81
CA GLY A 194 -7.16 8.86 -41.28
C GLY A 194 -8.66 9.02 -41.38
N ILE A 195 -9.04 10.29 -41.29
CA ILE A 195 -10.32 10.90 -41.60
C ILE A 195 -10.71 10.66 -43.07
N SER A 196 -12.01 10.49 -43.35
CA SER A 196 -12.65 11.19 -44.47
C SER A 196 -14.19 11.30 -44.31
N PRO A 197 -14.81 12.42 -44.73
CA PRO A 197 -16.23 12.70 -44.54
C PRO A 197 -17.07 12.34 -45.79
N ALA A 198 -18.32 11.96 -45.59
CA ALA A 198 -19.39 11.91 -46.60
C ALA A 198 -20.72 12.08 -45.84
N GLY A 199 -21.74 12.80 -46.26
CA GLY A 199 -22.10 13.41 -47.53
C GLY A 199 -23.61 13.62 -47.45
N THR A 200 -24.10 14.78 -47.84
CA THR A 200 -25.51 15.17 -47.82
C THR A 200 -26.32 14.39 -48.86
N SER A 201 -27.48 13.83 -48.51
CA SER A 201 -28.64 13.71 -49.42
C SER A 201 -29.91 13.25 -48.69
N SER A 202 -31.01 13.92 -49.06
CA SER A 202 -32.43 13.78 -48.69
C SER A 202 -33.08 12.41 -48.89
N THR A 203 -34.02 12.07 -48.00
CA THR A 203 -35.49 11.94 -48.25
C THR A 203 -36.21 12.03 -46.92
#